data_AF-A0A372K646-F1
#
_entry.id   AF-A0A372K646-F1
#
_cell.length_a   1.000
_cell.length_b   1.000
_cell.length_c   1.000
_cell.angle_alpha   90.00
_cell.angle_beta   90.00
_cell.angle_gamma   90.00
#
_symmetry.space_group_name_H-M   'P 1'
#
loop_
_entity.id
_entity.type
_entity.pdbx_description
1 polymer ?
#
loop_
_entity_poly.entity_id
_entity_poly.type
_entity_poly.pdbx_seq_one_letter_code
_entity_poly.pdbx_strand_id
1 'polypeptide(L)'
;MKSKTFRMFVATFAALAISIGVAQAAPIDATPTSQFIPAMKQLAPQLNLTPTQQNLWQTALDTMQESHVSARMNEDQLQQQMQSADQQSIIDLRAVHAAHVKVEKEDDALREQSANAWITFYDSLNNQQKTSVSALLAPQFQAIAQHPGKPYEPRTGL
;
A
#
# COMPACT_ATOMS: atom_id res chain seq x y z
N MET A 1 2.59 47.21 11.90
CA MET A 1 2.49 46.06 10.96
C MET A 1 2.61 44.78 11.77
N LYS A 2 1.60 43.90 11.76
CA LYS A 2 1.57 42.66 12.56
C LYS A 2 1.95 41.47 11.67
N SER A 3 3.10 40.85 11.95
CA SER A 3 3.54 39.61 11.31
C SER A 3 2.89 38.40 12.01
N LYS A 4 2.26 37.50 11.25
CA LYS A 4 1.74 36.21 11.74
C LYS A 4 2.73 35.12 11.35
N THR A 5 3.42 34.56 12.34
CA THR A 5 4.31 33.40 12.17
C THR A 5 3.49 32.12 12.22
N PHE A 6 3.47 31.37 11.12
CA PHE A 6 2.76 30.11 10.95
C PHE A 6 3.54 28.96 11.60
N ARG A 7 2.88 28.16 12.43
CA ARG A 7 3.44 26.97 13.09
C ARG A 7 3.40 25.79 12.10
N MET A 8 4.56 25.17 11.84
CA MET A 8 4.66 23.90 11.11
C MET A 8 4.20 22.75 12.01
N PHE A 9 3.32 21.89 11.49
CA PHE A 9 3.04 20.57 12.04
C PHE A 9 3.76 19.52 11.19
N VAL A 10 4.56 18.67 11.86
CA VAL A 10 5.15 17.46 11.31
C VAL A 10 4.14 16.34 11.48
N ALA A 11 3.78 15.65 10.40
CA ALA A 11 2.91 14.48 10.43
C ALA A 11 3.75 13.22 10.24
N THR A 12 3.77 12.38 11.27
CA THR A 12 4.36 11.03 11.28
C THR A 12 3.41 10.06 10.57
N PHE A 13 3.90 9.35 9.55
CA PHE A 13 3.15 8.29 8.86
C PHE A 13 3.11 7.02 9.72
N ALA A 14 1.89 6.56 10.04
CA ALA A 14 1.64 5.28 10.69
C ALA A 14 1.05 4.30 9.67
N ALA A 15 1.89 3.37 9.23
CA ALA A 15 1.63 1.95 9.21
C ALA A 15 0.13 1.46 9.33
N LEU A 16 -0.41 0.91 8.22
CA LEU A 16 -1.69 0.30 7.90
C LEU A 16 -1.57 -1.21 7.53
N ALA A 17 -2.17 -2.10 8.31
CA ALA A 17 -2.26 -3.52 7.98
C ALA A 17 -3.71 -4.01 7.85
N ILE A 18 -3.89 -5.04 7.03
CA ILE A 18 -5.19 -5.53 6.54
C ILE A 18 -5.32 -7.00 6.93
N SER A 19 -6.38 -7.38 7.64
CA SER A 19 -6.76 -8.77 7.89
C SER A 19 -7.97 -9.16 7.03
N ILE A 20 -7.87 -10.27 6.29
CA ILE A 20 -8.90 -10.75 5.36
C ILE A 20 -9.75 -11.85 6.03
N GLY A 21 -11.06 -11.59 6.21
CA GLY A 21 -12.05 -12.59 6.59
C GLY A 21 -12.76 -13.19 5.36
N VAL A 22 -12.89 -14.51 5.33
CA VAL A 22 -13.50 -15.26 4.21
C VAL A 22 -15.03 -15.22 4.23
N ALA A 23 -15.63 -14.56 3.25
CA ALA A 23 -17.04 -14.74 2.91
C ALA A 23 -17.28 -14.56 1.40
N GLN A 24 -17.65 -15.67 0.75
CA GLN A 24 -18.38 -15.79 -0.52
C GLN A 24 -17.85 -14.99 -1.73
N ALA A 25 -17.20 -15.72 -2.63
CA ALA A 25 -16.71 -15.29 -3.93
C ALA A 25 -17.85 -14.90 -4.89
N ALA A 26 -18.29 -13.64 -4.83
CA ALA A 26 -18.61 -12.93 -6.06
C ALA A 26 -17.28 -12.57 -6.74
N PRO A 27 -17.16 -12.60 -8.08
CA PRO A 27 -16.00 -12.03 -8.74
C PRO A 27 -15.99 -10.56 -8.36
N ILE A 28 -15.09 -10.20 -7.45
CA ILE A 28 -14.79 -8.81 -7.16
C ILE A 28 -14.27 -8.29 -8.50
N ASP A 29 -15.12 -7.56 -9.22
CA ASP A 29 -14.73 -6.81 -10.41
C ASP A 29 -13.36 -6.22 -10.11
N ALA A 30 -12.38 -6.62 -10.93
CA ALA A 30 -10.97 -6.35 -10.72
C ALA A 30 -10.83 -4.94 -10.17
N THR A 31 -10.50 -4.83 -8.89
CA THR A 31 -10.38 -3.55 -8.22
C THR A 31 -9.49 -2.65 -9.08
N PRO A 32 -9.76 -1.35 -9.22
CA PRO A 32 -9.00 -0.44 -10.08
C PRO A 32 -7.47 -0.52 -9.88
N THR A 33 -7.04 -0.95 -8.68
CA THR A 33 -5.65 -1.24 -8.32
C THR A 33 -5.04 -2.45 -9.03
N SER A 34 -5.82 -3.52 -9.31
CA SER A 34 -5.36 -4.73 -10.00
C SER A 34 -4.92 -4.49 -11.45
N GLN A 35 -5.41 -3.42 -12.09
CA GLN A 35 -5.04 -3.08 -13.47
C GLN A 35 -3.93 -2.03 -13.57
N PHE A 36 -3.59 -1.35 -12.47
CA PHE A 36 -2.59 -0.28 -12.48
C PHE A 36 -1.22 -0.76 -12.94
N ILE A 37 -0.72 -1.84 -12.35
CA ILE A 37 0.64 -2.33 -12.61
C ILE A 37 0.80 -2.81 -14.05
N PRO A 38 -0.13 -3.59 -14.62
CA PRO A 38 -0.11 -3.89 -16.04
C PRO A 38 -0.12 -2.62 -16.92
N ALA A 39 -0.99 -1.64 -16.64
CA ALA A 39 -1.06 -0.41 -17.41
C ALA A 39 0.22 0.43 -17.34
N MET A 40 0.82 0.50 -16.15
CA MET A 40 2.10 1.16 -15.89
C MET A 40 3.24 0.49 -16.67
N LYS A 41 3.31 -0.85 -16.67
CA LYS A 41 4.28 -1.61 -17.49
C LYS A 41 4.11 -1.37 -18.99
N GLN A 42 2.88 -1.19 -19.47
CA GLN A 42 2.61 -0.85 -20.87
C GLN A 42 2.96 0.61 -21.22
N LEU A 43 2.87 1.52 -20.24
CA LEU A 43 3.22 2.93 -20.42
C LEU A 43 4.73 3.17 -20.40
N ALA A 44 5.49 2.43 -19.59
CA ALA A 44 6.92 2.67 -19.40
C ALA A 44 7.75 2.79 -20.71
N PRO A 45 7.56 1.92 -21.72
CA PRO A 45 8.23 2.07 -23.02
C PRO A 45 7.90 3.38 -23.75
N GLN A 46 6.71 3.94 -23.53
CA GLN A 46 6.22 5.16 -24.18
C GLN A 46 6.74 6.44 -23.50
N LEU A 47 7.23 6.33 -22.26
CA LEU A 47 7.75 7.47 -21.50
C LEU A 47 9.15 7.91 -21.94
N ASN A 48 9.82 7.15 -22.82
CA ASN A 48 11.20 7.41 -23.25
C ASN A 48 12.12 7.69 -22.06
N LEU A 49 12.10 6.80 -21.05
CA LEU A 49 12.83 6.98 -19.81
C LEU A 49 14.35 7.04 -20.07
N THR A 50 15.03 7.97 -19.40
CA THR A 50 16.50 7.99 -19.37
C THR A 50 17.05 6.75 -18.63
N PRO A 51 18.31 6.36 -18.81
CA PRO A 51 18.89 5.21 -18.09
C PRO A 51 18.72 5.33 -16.56
N THR A 52 18.87 6.53 -16.00
CA THR A 52 18.63 6.78 -14.58
C THR A 52 17.17 6.56 -14.20
N GLN A 53 16.22 7.06 -15.00
CA GLN A 53 14.79 6.88 -14.74
C GLN A 53 14.36 5.40 -14.90
N GLN A 54 14.97 4.64 -15.81
CA GLN A 54 14.74 3.21 -15.97
C GLN A 54 15.19 2.42 -14.73
N ASN A 55 16.34 2.78 -14.15
CA ASN A 55 16.79 2.17 -12.90
C ASN A 55 15.81 2.48 -11.75
N LEU A 56 15.38 3.73 -11.61
CA LEU A 56 14.39 4.11 -10.58
C LEU A 56 13.05 3.39 -10.76
N TRP A 57 12.61 3.23 -12.01
CA TRP A 57 11.42 2.45 -12.35
C TRP A 57 11.56 0.99 -11.91
N GLN A 58 12.69 0.35 -12.24
CA GLN A 58 12.93 -1.04 -11.88
C GLN A 58 12.97 -1.21 -10.35
N THR A 59 13.65 -0.30 -9.64
CA THR A 59 13.65 -0.29 -8.17
C THR A 59 12.24 -0.19 -7.61
N ALA A 60 11.37 0.65 -8.17
CA ALA A 60 9.98 0.77 -7.73
C ALA A 60 9.15 -0.51 -8.00
N LEU A 61 9.40 -1.20 -9.12
CA LEU A 61 8.78 -2.50 -9.39
C LEU A 61 9.27 -3.57 -8.39
N ASP A 62 10.56 -3.61 -8.11
CA ASP A 62 11.17 -4.62 -7.24
C ASP A 62 10.70 -4.46 -5.80
N THR A 63 10.71 -3.24 -5.24
CA THR A 63 10.24 -2.98 -3.86
C THR A 63 8.74 -3.26 -3.70
N MET A 64 7.94 -2.99 -4.74
CA MET A 64 6.53 -3.33 -4.73
C MET A 64 6.30 -4.84 -4.77
N GLN A 65 7.06 -5.57 -5.59
CA GLN A 65 6.97 -7.02 -5.65
C GLN A 65 7.39 -7.65 -4.31
N GLU A 66 8.47 -7.17 -3.71
CA GLU A 66 8.94 -7.60 -2.39
C GLU A 66 7.88 -7.35 -1.31
N SER A 67 7.32 -6.13 -1.25
CA SER A 67 6.25 -5.79 -0.32
C SER A 67 5.03 -6.70 -0.47
N HIS A 68 4.59 -6.98 -1.71
CA HIS A 68 3.45 -7.86 -1.94
C HIS A 68 3.74 -9.32 -1.55
N VAL A 69 4.92 -9.85 -1.88
CA VAL A 69 5.31 -11.22 -1.50
C VAL A 69 5.41 -11.35 0.01
N SER A 70 6.02 -10.38 0.69
CA SER A 70 6.13 -10.40 2.15
C SER A 70 4.77 -10.32 2.83
N ALA A 71 3.87 -9.45 2.37
CA ALA A 71 2.52 -9.35 2.90
C ALA A 71 1.77 -10.68 2.78
N ARG A 72 1.87 -11.37 1.64
CA ARG A 72 1.29 -12.71 1.46
C ARG A 72 1.89 -13.75 2.40
N MET A 73 3.21 -13.79 2.52
CA MET A 73 3.87 -14.70 3.46
C MET A 73 3.47 -14.44 4.92
N ASN A 74 3.31 -13.17 5.30
CA ASN A 74 2.91 -12.77 6.63
C ASN A 74 1.44 -13.10 6.91
N GLU A 75 0.54 -12.89 5.94
CA GLU A 75 -0.85 -13.34 5.98
C GLU A 75 -0.94 -14.86 6.16
N ASP A 76 -0.18 -15.64 5.37
CA ASP A 76 -0.16 -17.10 5.46
C ASP A 76 0.34 -17.57 6.83
N GLN A 77 1.41 -16.93 7.35
CA GLN A 77 1.94 -17.25 8.68
C GLN A 77 0.94 -16.94 9.79
N LEU A 78 0.26 -15.79 9.71
CA LEU A 78 -0.77 -15.42 10.68
C LEU A 78 -1.96 -16.38 10.61
N GLN A 79 -2.38 -16.77 9.40
CA GLN A 79 -3.45 -17.75 9.20
C GLN A 79 -3.09 -19.11 9.83
N GLN A 80 -1.87 -19.60 9.64
CA GLN A 80 -1.40 -20.84 10.27
C GLN A 80 -1.39 -20.76 11.80
N GLN A 81 -0.98 -19.61 12.35
CA GLN A 81 -1.02 -19.39 13.81
C GLN A 81 -2.45 -19.36 14.35
N MET A 82 -3.38 -18.72 13.65
CA MET A 82 -4.80 -18.73 14.03
C MET A 82 -5.39 -20.15 13.96
N GLN A 83 -5.08 -20.91 12.92
CA GLN A 83 -5.50 -22.31 12.80
C GLN A 83 -4.94 -23.19 13.94
N SER A 84 -3.70 -22.92 14.38
CA SER A 84 -3.10 -23.63 15.50
C SER A 84 -3.74 -23.24 16.84
N ALA A 85 -4.08 -21.96 17.02
CA ALA A 85 -4.75 -21.46 18.21
C ALA A 85 -6.18 -22.02 18.34
N ASP A 86 -6.90 -22.20 17.23
CA ASP A 86 -8.25 -22.77 17.19
C ASP A 86 -8.31 -24.24 17.66
N GLN A 87 -7.18 -24.96 17.60
CA GLN A 87 -7.06 -26.33 18.13
C GLN A 87 -6.84 -26.38 19.65
N GLN A 88 -6.58 -25.23 20.30
CA GLN A 88 -6.34 -25.17 21.74
C GLN A 88 -7.67 -25.09 22.51
N SER A 89 -7.74 -25.74 23.67
CA SER A 89 -8.90 -25.66 24.56
C SER A 89 -9.13 -24.25 25.14
N ILE A 90 -8.05 -23.46 25.24
CA ILE A 90 -8.07 -22.05 25.64
C ILE A 90 -7.16 -21.30 24.67
N ILE A 91 -7.73 -20.35 23.94
CA ILE A 91 -7.01 -19.50 22.99
C ILE A 91 -6.23 -18.42 23.75
N ASP A 92 -4.92 -18.31 23.47
CA ASP A 92 -4.11 -17.20 23.95
C ASP A 92 -4.29 -15.96 23.06
N LEU A 93 -5.27 -15.12 23.40
CA LEU A 93 -5.56 -13.89 22.67
C LEU A 93 -4.38 -12.89 22.70
N ARG A 94 -3.51 -12.94 23.72
CA ARG A 94 -2.35 -12.06 23.80
C ARG A 94 -1.30 -12.47 22.78
N ALA A 95 -1.08 -13.77 22.62
CA ALA A 95 -0.17 -14.29 21.60
C ALA A 95 -0.68 -13.96 20.19
N VAL A 96 -1.98 -14.17 19.93
CA VAL A 96 -2.61 -13.85 18.63
C VAL A 96 -2.48 -12.35 18.31
N HIS A 97 -2.79 -11.48 19.27
CA HIS A 97 -2.64 -10.04 19.09
C HIS A 97 -1.19 -9.62 18.87
N ALA A 98 -0.24 -10.19 19.62
CA ALA A 98 1.19 -9.89 19.46
C ALA A 98 1.71 -10.28 18.07
N ALA A 99 1.26 -11.41 17.53
CA ALA A 99 1.58 -11.84 16.17
C ALA A 99 1.00 -10.89 15.12
N HIS A 100 -0.27 -10.51 15.26
CA HIS A 100 -0.91 -9.53 14.38
C HIS A 100 -0.13 -8.22 14.34
N VAL A 101 0.08 -7.57 15.49
CA VAL A 101 0.81 -6.28 15.58
C VAL A 101 2.21 -6.36 14.98
N LYS A 102 2.89 -7.49 15.14
CA LYS A 102 4.21 -7.69 14.53
C LYS A 102 4.12 -7.67 13.00
N VAL A 103 3.22 -8.47 12.43
CA VAL A 103 3.00 -8.52 10.98
C VAL A 103 2.59 -7.15 10.44
N GLU A 104 1.69 -6.45 11.14
CA GLU A 104 1.27 -5.12 10.70
C GLU A 104 2.48 -4.19 10.51
N LYS A 105 3.33 -4.13 11.54
CA LYS A 105 4.51 -3.27 11.53
C LYS A 105 5.52 -3.62 10.44
N GLU A 106 5.70 -4.92 10.15
CA GLU A 106 6.61 -5.40 9.11
C GLU A 106 6.09 -5.05 7.72
N ASP A 107 4.81 -5.32 7.45
CA ASP A 107 4.17 -5.00 6.17
C ASP A 107 4.19 -3.50 5.90
N ASP A 108 4.07 -2.70 6.95
CA ASP A 108 4.04 -1.26 6.82
C ASP A 108 5.35 -0.61 6.47
N ALA A 109 6.45 -1.11 7.01
CA ALA A 109 7.77 -0.66 6.60
C ALA A 109 8.01 -0.94 5.11
N LEU A 110 7.61 -2.12 4.62
CA LEU A 110 7.77 -2.51 3.22
C LEU A 110 6.84 -1.74 2.28
N ARG A 111 5.59 -1.50 2.71
CA ARG A 111 4.63 -0.68 1.95
C ARG A 111 5.13 0.75 1.81
N GLU A 112 5.67 1.33 2.89
CA GLU A 112 6.25 2.66 2.88
C GLU A 112 7.51 2.73 2.00
N GLN A 113 8.38 1.71 2.03
CA GLN A 113 9.54 1.62 1.14
C GLN A 113 9.14 1.59 -0.33
N SER A 114 8.14 0.77 -0.67
CA SER A 114 7.57 0.69 -2.03
C SER A 114 7.00 2.04 -2.47
N ALA A 115 6.20 2.69 -1.62
CA ALA A 115 5.62 4.00 -1.90
C ALA A 115 6.72 5.05 -2.17
N ASN A 116 7.75 5.10 -1.34
CA ASN A 116 8.86 6.03 -1.52
C ASN A 116 9.66 5.79 -2.80
N ALA A 117 9.82 4.53 -3.22
CA ALA A 117 10.45 4.20 -4.50
C ALA A 117 9.63 4.72 -5.70
N TRP A 118 8.30 4.56 -5.65
CA TRP A 118 7.39 5.10 -6.67
C TRP A 118 7.37 6.63 -6.70
N ILE A 119 7.38 7.28 -5.54
CA ILE A 119 7.46 8.75 -5.43
C ILE A 119 8.79 9.23 -6.03
N THR A 120 9.90 8.59 -5.68
CA THR A 120 11.23 8.94 -6.21
C THR A 120 11.29 8.79 -7.74
N PHE A 121 10.73 7.70 -8.28
CA PHE A 121 10.59 7.53 -9.72
C PHE A 121 9.77 8.66 -10.34
N TYR A 122 8.58 8.95 -9.80
CA TYR A 122 7.71 9.99 -10.31
C TYR A 122 8.38 11.37 -10.28
N ASP A 123 9.07 11.71 -9.19
CA ASP A 123 9.74 13.00 -9.04
C ASP A 123 10.84 13.22 -10.07
N SER A 124 11.52 12.14 -10.48
CA SER A 124 12.56 12.17 -11.52
C SER A 124 12.04 12.42 -12.94
N LEU A 125 10.73 12.32 -13.16
CA LEU A 125 10.11 12.51 -14.47
C LEU A 125 10.00 14.00 -14.85
N ASN A 126 10.11 14.29 -16.15
CA ASN A 126 9.81 15.61 -16.69
C ASN A 126 8.29 15.85 -16.77
N ASN A 127 7.88 17.09 -17.08
CA ASN A 127 6.45 17.45 -17.13
C ASN A 127 5.64 16.62 -18.11
N GLN A 128 6.17 16.32 -19.30
CA GLN A 128 5.48 15.51 -20.30
C GLN A 128 5.25 14.08 -19.79
N GLN A 129 6.29 13.46 -19.22
CA GLN A 129 6.22 12.13 -18.63
C GLN A 129 5.24 12.10 -17.44
N LYS A 130 5.28 13.11 -16.55
CA LYS A 130 4.36 13.25 -15.42
C LYS A 130 2.91 13.37 -15.86
N THR A 131 2.62 14.08 -16.96
CA THR A 131 1.27 14.16 -17.53
C THR A 131 0.76 12.78 -17.95
N SER A 132 1.59 11.99 -18.64
CA SER A 132 1.21 10.63 -19.06
C SER A 132 0.96 9.70 -17.87
N VAL A 133 1.84 9.73 -16.86
CA VAL A 133 1.67 8.92 -15.64
C VAL A 133 0.44 9.37 -14.84
N SER A 134 0.22 10.69 -14.71
CA SER A 134 -0.95 11.24 -14.00
C SER A 134 -2.28 10.84 -14.65
N ALA A 135 -2.31 10.73 -15.98
CA ALA A 135 -3.51 10.27 -16.70
C ALA A 135 -3.88 8.81 -16.34
N LEU A 136 -2.91 7.96 -16.02
CA LEU A 136 -3.17 6.60 -15.51
C LEU A 136 -3.58 6.58 -14.04
N LEU A 137 -3.08 7.52 -13.23
CA LEU A 137 -3.39 7.61 -11.80
C LEU A 137 -4.77 8.22 -11.53
N ALA A 138 -5.20 9.21 -12.32
CA ALA A 138 -6.42 9.97 -12.07
C ALA A 138 -7.68 9.09 -11.93
N PRO A 139 -7.93 8.07 -12.79
CA PRO A 139 -9.08 7.19 -12.63
C PRO A 139 -9.06 6.41 -11.31
N GLN A 140 -7.88 6.06 -10.80
CA GLN A 140 -7.77 5.34 -9.53
C GLN A 140 -8.05 6.23 -8.34
N PHE A 141 -7.58 7.47 -8.36
CA PHE A 141 -7.95 8.45 -7.33
C PHE A 141 -9.45 8.76 -7.34
N GLN A 142 -10.07 8.82 -8.52
CA GLN A 142 -11.53 8.94 -8.63
C GLN A 142 -12.25 7.72 -8.06
N ALA A 143 -11.76 6.51 -8.34
CA ALA A 143 -12.35 5.30 -7.76
C ALA A 143 -12.23 5.28 -6.22
N ILE A 144 -11.11 5.74 -5.65
CA ILE A 144 -10.95 5.89 -4.20
C ILE A 144 -11.91 6.96 -3.64
N ALA A 145 -12.14 8.05 -4.35
CA ALA A 145 -13.08 9.09 -3.94
C ALA A 145 -14.55 8.64 -4.02
N GLN A 146 -14.89 7.78 -4.98
CA GLN A 146 -16.26 7.26 -5.21
C GLN A 146 -16.57 6.02 -4.38
N HIS A 147 -15.56 5.25 -4.04
CA HIS A 147 -15.59 4.22 -3.02
C HIS A 147 -14.73 4.71 -1.86
N PRO A 148 -15.18 5.74 -1.10
CA PRO A 148 -14.51 6.05 0.14
C PRO A 148 -14.49 4.74 0.90
N GLY A 149 -13.29 4.20 1.16
CA GLY A 149 -13.16 3.00 1.98
C GLY A 149 -14.07 3.18 3.18
N LYS A 150 -14.83 2.14 3.56
CA LYS A 150 -15.81 2.15 4.66
C LYS A 150 -15.36 3.21 5.67
N PRO A 151 -16.22 4.21 6.01
CA PRO A 151 -15.82 5.39 6.74
C PRO A 151 -14.84 4.98 7.81
N TYR A 152 -13.67 5.62 7.85
CA TYR A 152 -12.71 5.48 8.93
C TYR A 152 -13.53 5.61 10.21
N GLU A 153 -13.91 4.48 10.82
CA GLU A 153 -14.39 4.49 12.19
C GLU A 153 -13.17 5.02 12.91
N PRO A 154 -13.22 6.23 13.50
CA PRO A 154 -12.18 6.57 14.45
C PRO A 154 -12.11 5.37 15.38
N ARG A 155 -10.92 4.82 15.59
CA ARG A 155 -10.65 3.94 16.74
C ARG A 155 -10.99 4.78 17.98
N THR A 156 -12.27 4.94 18.28
CA THR A 156 -12.75 5.33 19.59
C THR A 156 -12.37 4.13 20.41
N GLY A 157 -11.18 4.23 21.01
CA GLY A 157 -10.78 3.34 22.08
C GLY A 157 -11.90 3.37 23.11
N LEU A 158 -12.61 2.25 23.17
CA LEU A 158 -13.16 1.73 24.41
C LEU A 158 -12.27 0.55 24.79
#